data_AF-A0A9X6LEZ2-F1
#
_entry.id   AF-A0A9X6LEZ2-F1
#
_cell.length_a   1.000
_cell.length_b   1.000
_cell.length_c   1.000
_cell.angle_alpha   90.00
_cell.angle_beta   90.00
_cell.angle_gamma   90.00
#
_symmetry.space_group_name_H-M   'P 1'
#
loop_
_entity.id
_entity.type
_entity.pdbx_description
1 polymer ?
#
loop_
_entity_poly.entity_id
_entity_poly.type
_entity_poly.pdbx_seq_one_letter_code
_entity_poly.pdbx_strand_id
1 'polypeptide(L)'
;MKYWLANIIDQIDFQRKNREKIAKSLGISGSAFSKNLSGKTELGFLNMIKLVEDLFEDSIEKTYMIHEFCKRTNSKKNIRIAMEYGNTLGDLELLRIAIQKGFESNNAKTYEWAHVYELVWLRAKKILSNDNFLDEMENRKKSKAFKNEETIIMLDILNLYSMYDSRDFKLLDGYTETLHSKIKALPSQFIKEVFCNCIKEWFAYALLMDEQIERARELCHSILNTKDEYGCLRLLKAAALGYLGESYAENYEQSLWYLNKGIEMLDECQNEKAQNRKKEFLNMRSYIRMIHQKDMDDLQIFDVGEEALKYIVTGEKEKAVAILKKHEREKGSLSPMKLCYLGAALEDRELLEKSIELFHSQGCKFYSYLPRKILAEMNKNGTMKVGDAK
;
A
#
# COMPACT_ATOMS: atom_id res chain seq x y z
N MET A 1 2.94 33.08 1.80
CA MET A 1 2.09 32.82 2.99
C MET A 1 0.91 33.78 3.10
N LYS A 2 1.09 35.11 2.89
CA LYS A 2 0.00 36.11 3.00
C LYS A 2 -1.31 35.75 2.27
N TYR A 3 -1.24 35.36 0.99
CA TYR A 3 -2.42 34.96 0.21
C TYR A 3 -3.17 33.77 0.82
N TRP A 4 -2.44 32.74 1.22
CA TRP A 4 -3.02 31.55 1.85
C TRP A 4 -3.72 31.90 3.17
N LEU A 5 -3.10 32.75 4.00
CA LEU A 5 -3.69 33.22 5.26
C LEU A 5 -4.95 34.06 5.04
N ALA A 6 -4.99 34.91 4.01
CA ALA A 6 -6.17 35.69 3.67
C ALA A 6 -7.36 34.76 3.38
N ASN A 7 -7.17 33.76 2.52
CA ASN A 7 -8.21 32.78 2.21
C ASN A 7 -8.71 32.04 3.45
N ILE A 8 -7.81 31.64 4.36
CA ILE A 8 -8.20 30.99 5.63
C ILE A 8 -9.03 31.92 6.52
N ILE A 9 -8.62 33.18 6.65
CA ILE A 9 -9.34 34.17 7.47
C ILE A 9 -10.72 34.44 6.86
N ASP A 10 -10.78 34.64 5.55
CA ASP A 10 -12.03 34.88 4.82
C ASP A 10 -13.00 33.72 5.00
N GLN A 11 -12.52 32.46 4.94
CA GLN A 11 -13.36 31.29 5.17
C GLN A 11 -13.85 31.16 6.62
N ILE A 12 -12.98 31.43 7.60
CA ILE A 12 -13.37 31.46 9.03
C ILE A 12 -14.49 32.49 9.24
N ASP A 13 -14.33 33.69 8.68
CA ASP A 13 -15.24 34.80 8.86
C ASP A 13 -16.56 34.57 8.08
N PHE A 14 -16.50 34.05 6.85
CA PHE A 14 -17.66 33.65 6.05
C PHE A 14 -18.53 32.63 6.77
N GLN A 15 -17.91 31.59 7.34
CA GLN A 15 -18.60 30.55 8.12
C GLN A 15 -18.95 30.98 9.55
N ARG A 16 -18.55 32.20 9.95
CA ARG A 16 -18.75 32.75 11.31
C ARG A 16 -18.21 31.83 12.40
N LYS A 17 -17.12 31.11 12.13
CA LYS A 17 -16.52 30.17 13.09
C LYS A 17 -15.77 30.91 14.19
N ASN A 18 -15.95 30.45 15.43
CA ASN A 18 -15.26 31.03 16.57
C ASN A 18 -13.79 30.57 16.61
N ARG A 19 -12.86 31.54 16.56
CA ARG A 19 -11.41 31.29 16.51
C ARG A 19 -10.85 30.57 17.74
N GLU A 20 -11.44 30.75 18.93
CA GLU A 20 -11.04 30.03 20.14
C GLU A 20 -11.46 28.55 20.09
N LYS A 21 -12.65 28.27 19.55
CA LYS A 21 -13.10 26.89 19.33
C LYS A 21 -12.22 26.17 18.30
N ILE A 22 -11.83 26.85 17.22
CA ILE A 22 -10.86 26.33 16.25
C ILE A 22 -9.51 26.07 16.93
N ALA A 23 -8.97 27.03 17.68
CA ALA A 23 -7.69 26.83 18.37
C ALA A 23 -7.72 25.59 19.30
N LYS A 24 -8.83 25.41 20.02
CA LYS A 24 -9.06 24.23 20.88
C LYS A 24 -9.12 22.93 20.08
N SER A 25 -9.80 22.87 18.95
CA SER A 25 -9.86 21.65 18.11
C SER A 25 -8.51 21.31 17.48
N LEU A 26 -7.69 22.33 17.20
CA LEU A 26 -6.31 22.18 16.76
C LEU A 26 -5.33 21.81 17.90
N GLY A 27 -5.76 21.85 19.17
CA GLY A 27 -4.91 21.56 20.32
C GLY A 27 -3.84 22.64 20.58
N ILE A 28 -4.11 23.90 20.22
CA ILE A 28 -3.22 25.05 20.45
C ILE A 28 -3.92 26.16 21.22
N SER A 29 -3.16 27.08 21.82
CA SER A 29 -3.76 28.23 22.50
C SER A 29 -4.34 29.24 21.50
N GLY A 30 -5.39 29.97 21.90
CA GLY A 30 -5.96 31.05 21.08
C GLY A 30 -4.94 32.14 20.74
N SER A 31 -3.99 32.41 21.63
CA SER A 31 -2.90 33.37 21.39
C SER A 31 -1.89 32.86 20.35
N ALA A 32 -1.55 31.58 20.36
CA ALA A 32 -0.71 30.97 19.32
C ALA A 32 -1.43 30.99 17.96
N PHE A 33 -2.70 30.60 17.94
CA PHE A 33 -3.50 30.62 16.72
C PHE A 33 -3.63 32.03 16.13
N SER A 34 -3.84 33.05 16.98
CA SER A 34 -3.88 34.45 16.54
C SER A 34 -2.55 34.90 15.92
N LYS A 35 -1.40 34.50 16.49
CA LYS A 35 -0.08 34.76 15.89
C LYS A 35 0.10 34.03 14.56
N ASN A 36 -0.48 32.84 14.42
CA ASN A 36 -0.47 32.10 13.16
C ASN A 36 -1.29 32.81 12.07
N LEU A 37 -2.51 33.23 12.38
CA LEU A 37 -3.37 33.95 11.43
C LEU A 37 -2.77 35.31 11.04
N SER A 38 -2.08 36.00 11.96
CA SER A 38 -1.39 37.24 11.63
C SER A 38 -0.08 37.03 10.86
N GLY A 39 0.33 35.79 10.58
CA GLY A 39 1.59 35.46 9.90
C GLY A 39 2.85 35.72 10.70
N LYS A 40 2.76 35.96 12.02
CA LYS A 40 3.93 36.16 12.90
C LYS A 40 4.67 34.85 13.16
N THR A 41 3.94 33.73 13.17
CA THR A 41 4.47 32.37 13.29
C THR A 41 3.78 31.45 12.29
N GLU A 42 4.46 30.44 11.76
CA GLU A 42 3.80 29.45 10.89
C GLU A 42 2.97 28.45 11.69
N LEU A 43 1.83 28.04 11.14
CA LEU A 43 1.03 26.94 11.71
C LEU A 43 1.78 25.61 11.51
N GLY A 44 1.66 24.68 12.45
CA GLY A 44 2.18 23.32 12.25
C GLY A 44 1.46 22.62 11.10
N PHE A 45 2.17 21.85 10.28
CA PHE A 45 1.58 21.22 9.08
C PHE A 45 0.34 20.37 9.39
N LEU A 46 0.39 19.54 10.44
CA LEU A 46 -0.76 18.71 10.83
C LEU A 46 -1.95 19.52 11.36
N ASN A 47 -1.69 20.63 12.06
CA ASN A 47 -2.73 21.59 12.46
C ASN A 47 -3.33 22.28 11.23
N MET A 48 -2.52 22.56 10.22
CA MET A 48 -2.97 23.10 8.95
C MET A 48 -3.89 22.12 8.21
N ILE A 49 -3.54 20.82 8.16
CA ILE A 49 -4.44 19.78 7.62
C ILE A 49 -5.79 19.81 8.33
N LYS A 50 -5.79 19.72 9.67
CA LYS A 50 -7.03 19.76 10.47
C LYS A 50 -7.85 21.03 10.22
N LEU A 51 -7.20 22.17 10.04
CA LEU A 51 -7.87 23.44 9.74
C LEU A 51 -8.48 23.46 8.33
N VAL A 52 -7.76 22.97 7.32
CA VAL A 52 -8.27 22.90 5.95
C VAL A 52 -9.45 21.92 5.86
N GLU A 53 -9.35 20.75 6.51
CA GLU A 53 -10.45 19.79 6.57
C GLU A 53 -11.70 20.34 7.26
N ASP A 54 -11.54 21.20 8.27
CA ASP A 54 -12.65 21.85 8.97
C ASP A 54 -13.27 23.00 8.16
N LEU A 55 -12.49 23.70 7.34
CA LEU A 55 -12.94 24.91 6.64
C LEU A 55 -13.42 24.68 5.21
N PHE A 56 -12.98 23.63 4.54
CA PHE A 56 -13.34 23.39 3.14
C PHE A 56 -14.13 22.10 3.02
N GLU A 57 -15.12 22.04 2.13
CA GLU A 57 -15.87 20.81 1.84
C GLU A 57 -15.39 20.16 0.56
N ASP A 58 -15.13 20.96 -0.49
CA ASP A 58 -14.68 20.49 -1.78
C ASP A 58 -13.25 19.91 -1.73
N SER A 59 -13.08 18.71 -2.29
CA SER A 59 -11.80 18.01 -2.26
C SER A 59 -10.70 18.70 -3.07
N ILE A 60 -11.05 19.38 -4.17
CA ILE A 60 -10.08 20.06 -5.03
C ILE A 60 -9.54 21.29 -4.30
N GLU A 61 -10.42 22.06 -3.65
CA GLU A 61 -10.04 23.20 -2.81
C GLU A 61 -9.16 22.78 -1.63
N LYS A 62 -9.51 21.68 -0.94
CA LYS A 62 -8.67 21.11 0.13
C LYS A 62 -7.26 20.81 -0.37
N THR A 63 -7.15 20.04 -1.45
CA THR A 63 -5.85 19.69 -2.04
C THR A 63 -5.07 20.94 -2.44
N TYR A 64 -5.72 21.90 -3.09
CA TYR A 64 -5.10 23.17 -3.46
C TYR A 64 -4.55 23.93 -2.25
N MET A 65 -5.34 24.06 -1.18
CA MET A 65 -4.93 24.79 0.02
C MET A 65 -3.77 24.09 0.74
N ILE A 66 -3.75 22.76 0.79
CA ILE A 66 -2.65 21.98 1.36
C ILE A 66 -1.36 22.20 0.54
N HIS A 67 -1.45 22.10 -0.78
CA HIS A 67 -0.31 22.30 -1.69
C HIS A 67 0.23 23.72 -1.61
N GLU A 68 -0.64 24.74 -1.63
CA GLU A 68 -0.25 26.14 -1.53
C GLU A 68 0.42 26.45 -0.19
N PHE A 69 -0.04 25.86 0.91
CA PHE A 69 0.65 25.98 2.19
C PHE A 69 2.07 25.40 2.09
N CYS A 70 2.21 24.19 1.54
CA CYS A 70 3.49 23.51 1.40
C CYS A 70 4.49 24.28 0.51
N LYS A 71 4.04 24.85 -0.61
CA LYS A 71 4.89 25.71 -1.47
C LYS A 71 5.45 26.92 -0.71
N ARG A 72 4.69 27.43 0.27
CA ARG A 72 4.93 28.73 0.93
C ARG A 72 5.56 28.61 2.31
N THR A 73 5.53 27.44 2.95
CA THR A 73 6.12 27.24 4.27
C THR A 73 7.64 27.36 4.21
N ASN A 74 8.22 28.00 5.23
CA ASN A 74 9.67 28.04 5.44
C ASN A 74 10.09 27.22 6.67
N SER A 75 9.12 26.78 7.50
CA SER A 75 9.33 25.85 8.60
C SER A 75 9.92 24.53 8.10
N LYS A 76 11.14 24.26 8.54
CA LYS A 76 11.87 23.03 8.24
C LYS A 76 11.15 21.79 8.75
N LYS A 77 10.45 21.91 9.88
CA LYS A 77 9.61 20.83 10.42
C LYS A 77 8.40 20.58 9.52
N ASN A 78 7.71 21.61 9.06
CA ASN A 78 6.55 21.46 8.19
C ASN A 78 6.92 20.81 6.86
N ILE A 79 8.07 21.18 6.27
CA ILE A 79 8.57 20.58 5.03
C ILE A 79 8.74 19.06 5.19
N ARG A 80 9.41 18.60 6.27
CA ARG A 80 9.59 17.16 6.52
C ARG A 80 8.28 16.42 6.76
N ILE A 81 7.38 17.00 7.57
CA ILE A 81 6.06 16.39 7.83
C ILE A 81 5.23 16.33 6.54
N ALA A 82 5.33 17.33 5.66
CA ALA A 82 4.66 17.33 4.37
C ALA A 82 5.17 16.23 3.42
N MET A 83 6.48 15.93 3.45
CA MET A 83 7.04 14.79 2.69
C MET A 83 6.39 13.49 3.13
N GLU A 84 6.37 13.19 4.44
CA GLU A 84 5.75 11.96 4.91
C GLU A 84 4.24 11.95 4.64
N TYR A 85 3.53 13.03 4.96
CA TYR A 85 2.09 13.11 4.73
C TYR A 85 1.73 12.88 3.25
N GLY A 86 2.44 13.52 2.32
CA GLY A 86 2.23 13.31 0.88
C GLY A 86 2.52 11.88 0.44
N ASN A 87 3.59 11.26 0.96
CA ASN A 87 3.89 9.85 0.74
C ASN A 87 2.76 8.92 1.24
N THR A 88 2.35 9.07 2.50
CA THR A 88 1.33 8.21 3.11
C THR A 88 -0.02 8.34 2.39
N LEU A 89 -0.41 9.57 2.04
CA LEU A 89 -1.65 9.87 1.32
C LEU A 89 -1.62 9.34 -0.13
N GLY A 90 -0.44 9.15 -0.72
CA GLY A 90 -0.26 8.85 -2.14
C GLY A 90 -0.33 10.09 -3.05
N ASP A 91 -0.25 11.29 -2.48
CA ASP A 91 -0.20 12.56 -3.20
C ASP A 91 1.24 12.85 -3.65
N LEU A 92 1.59 12.34 -4.83
CA LEU A 92 2.93 12.46 -5.39
C LEU A 92 3.29 13.89 -5.79
N GLU A 93 2.30 14.76 -5.99
CA GLU A 93 2.52 16.17 -6.31
C GLU A 93 2.90 16.93 -5.03
N LEU A 94 2.16 16.74 -3.94
CA LEU A 94 2.52 17.29 -2.62
C LEU A 94 3.90 16.81 -2.17
N LEU A 95 4.15 15.50 -2.30
CA LEU A 95 5.45 14.91 -1.96
C LEU A 95 6.57 15.58 -2.77
N ARG A 96 6.39 15.76 -4.08
CA ARG A 96 7.38 16.42 -4.95
C ARG A 96 7.63 17.87 -4.56
N ILE A 97 6.58 18.64 -4.27
CA ILE A 97 6.69 20.02 -3.78
C ILE A 97 7.53 20.06 -2.49
N ALA A 98 7.23 19.18 -1.54
CA ALA A 98 7.93 19.12 -0.26
C ALA A 98 9.41 18.72 -0.43
N ILE A 99 9.71 17.76 -1.32
CA ILE A 99 11.08 17.34 -1.67
C ILE A 99 11.88 18.53 -2.21
N GLN A 100 11.33 19.25 -3.19
CA GLN A 100 12.02 20.41 -3.77
C GLN A 100 12.32 21.49 -2.73
N LYS A 101 11.34 21.81 -1.88
CA LYS A 101 11.53 22.70 -0.72
C LYS A 101 12.61 22.21 0.24
N GLY A 102 12.76 20.89 0.38
CA GLY A 102 13.80 20.29 1.20
C GLY A 102 15.19 20.42 0.59
N PHE A 103 15.35 20.31 -0.73
CA PHE A 103 16.63 20.57 -1.41
C PHE A 103 17.06 22.04 -1.35
N GLU A 104 16.11 22.96 -1.38
CA GLU A 104 16.36 24.41 -1.21
C GLU A 104 16.69 24.79 0.25
N SER A 105 16.53 23.86 1.20
CA SER A 105 16.72 24.15 2.61
C SER A 105 18.19 24.08 3.04
N ASN A 106 18.68 25.16 3.66
CA ASN A 106 19.98 25.19 4.34
C ASN A 106 20.07 24.32 5.61
N ASN A 107 18.96 23.73 6.08
CA ASN A 107 18.98 22.83 7.24
C ASN A 107 19.34 21.40 6.83
N ALA A 108 20.50 20.92 7.32
CA ALA A 108 21.05 19.60 6.98
C ALA A 108 20.04 18.45 7.14
N LYS A 109 19.30 18.40 8.26
CA LYS A 109 18.26 17.36 8.49
C LYS A 109 17.17 17.37 7.42
N THR A 110 16.73 18.56 7.00
CA THR A 110 15.65 18.70 5.98
C THR A 110 16.16 18.36 4.58
N TYR A 111 17.40 18.74 4.29
CA TYR A 111 18.07 18.37 3.05
C TYR A 111 18.27 16.85 2.95
N GLU A 112 18.70 16.22 4.04
CA GLU A 112 18.83 14.76 4.14
C GLU A 112 17.49 14.04 3.92
N TRP A 113 16.41 14.54 4.52
CA TRP A 113 15.05 14.06 4.24
C TRP A 113 14.71 14.14 2.76
N ALA A 114 14.97 15.25 2.08
CA ALA A 114 14.69 15.38 0.66
C ALA A 114 15.42 14.31 -0.19
N HIS A 115 16.66 13.98 0.15
CA HIS A 115 17.42 12.92 -0.55
C HIS A 115 16.79 11.54 -0.42
N VAL A 116 16.28 11.19 0.75
CA VAL A 116 15.62 9.90 0.99
C VAL A 116 14.21 9.89 0.38
N TYR A 117 13.44 10.95 0.56
CA TYR A 117 12.08 11.01 0.01
C TYR A 117 12.05 11.14 -1.52
N GLU A 118 13.12 11.59 -2.16
CA GLU A 118 13.26 11.45 -3.61
C GLU A 118 13.30 9.98 -4.04
N LEU A 119 13.97 9.08 -3.31
CA LEU A 119 13.89 7.63 -3.58
C LEU A 119 12.46 7.12 -3.41
N VAL A 120 11.76 7.56 -2.36
CA VAL A 120 10.35 7.21 -2.13
C VAL A 120 9.49 7.60 -3.33
N TRP A 121 9.67 8.82 -3.83
CA TRP A 121 8.95 9.33 -4.99
C TRP A 121 9.30 8.57 -6.28
N LEU A 122 10.59 8.30 -6.53
CA LEU A 122 11.06 7.52 -7.68
C LEU A 122 10.45 6.11 -7.70
N ARG A 123 10.41 5.44 -6.54
CA ARG A 123 9.77 4.13 -6.39
C ARG A 123 8.28 4.22 -6.68
N ALA A 124 7.59 5.20 -6.09
CA ALA A 124 6.14 5.35 -6.27
C ALA A 124 5.76 5.64 -7.74
N LYS A 125 6.62 6.34 -8.49
CA LYS A 125 6.45 6.58 -9.93
C LYS A 125 6.85 5.41 -10.82
N LYS A 126 7.42 4.33 -10.28
CA LYS A 126 7.93 3.17 -11.04
C LYS A 126 8.87 3.58 -12.19
N ILE A 127 9.68 4.63 -11.99
CA ILE A 127 10.62 5.13 -13.01
C ILE A 127 11.77 4.14 -13.21
N LEU A 128 12.18 3.46 -12.14
CA LEU A 128 13.23 2.44 -12.15
C LEU A 128 12.61 1.05 -12.03
N SER A 129 13.23 0.06 -12.67
CA SER A 129 13.00 -1.35 -12.33
C SER A 129 13.46 -1.63 -10.89
N ASN A 130 12.98 -2.71 -10.29
CA ASN A 130 13.31 -3.06 -8.89
C ASN A 130 14.81 -3.20 -8.66
N ASP A 131 15.52 -3.87 -9.56
CA ASP A 131 16.98 -4.06 -9.47
C ASP A 131 17.72 -2.71 -9.55
N ASN A 132 17.33 -1.85 -10.49
CA ASN A 132 17.91 -0.51 -10.64
C ASN A 132 17.60 0.38 -9.42
N PHE A 133 16.46 0.16 -8.76
CA PHE A 133 16.09 0.90 -7.55
C PHE A 133 16.95 0.50 -6.35
N LEU A 134 17.23 -0.79 -6.17
CA LEU A 134 18.11 -1.30 -5.12
C LEU A 134 19.54 -0.76 -5.29
N ASP A 135 20.06 -0.81 -6.51
CA ASP A 135 21.39 -0.27 -6.84
C ASP A 135 21.48 1.23 -6.56
N GLU A 136 20.48 2.00 -6.98
CA GLU A 136 20.42 3.45 -6.73
C GLU A 136 20.38 3.75 -5.22
N MET A 137 19.58 3.00 -4.46
CA MET A 137 19.51 3.16 -3.01
C MET A 137 20.85 2.86 -2.32
N GLU A 138 21.53 1.78 -2.69
CA GLU A 138 22.85 1.44 -2.17
C GLU A 138 23.92 2.46 -2.57
N ASN A 139 23.88 2.97 -3.80
CA ASN A 139 24.76 4.03 -4.26
C ASN A 139 24.56 5.33 -3.46
N ARG A 140 23.32 5.68 -3.10
CA ARG A 140 23.03 6.83 -2.23
C ARG A 140 23.54 6.62 -0.81
N LYS A 141 23.36 5.42 -0.24
CA LYS A 141 23.91 5.07 1.09
C LYS A 141 25.43 5.17 1.13
N LYS A 142 26.13 4.77 0.06
CA LYS A 142 27.59 4.86 -0.04
C LYS A 142 28.09 6.30 -0.26
N SER A 143 27.40 7.06 -1.11
CA SER A 143 27.82 8.44 -1.46
C SER A 143 27.49 9.47 -0.39
N LYS A 144 26.59 9.16 0.56
CA LYS A 144 26.20 10.08 1.64
C LYS A 144 26.08 9.38 2.99
N ALA A 145 26.72 9.98 3.99
CA ALA A 145 26.50 9.61 5.38
C ALA A 145 25.15 10.18 5.87
N PHE A 146 24.10 9.35 5.82
CA PHE A 146 22.83 9.63 6.50
C PHE A 146 23.05 9.56 8.01
N LYS A 147 22.72 10.65 8.73
CA LYS A 147 22.95 10.77 10.17
C LYS A 147 21.65 10.85 10.96
N ASN A 148 20.52 11.08 10.30
CA ASN A 148 19.26 11.21 10.98
C ASN A 148 18.56 9.86 11.15
N GLU A 149 18.17 9.52 12.38
CA GLU A 149 17.46 8.25 12.63
C GLU A 149 16.15 8.12 11.83
N GLU A 150 15.40 9.20 11.60
CA GLU A 150 14.15 9.14 10.83
C GLU A 150 14.41 8.75 9.36
N THR A 151 15.49 9.26 8.75
CA THR A 151 15.85 8.95 7.35
C THR A 151 16.47 7.56 7.23
N ILE A 152 17.26 7.14 8.21
CA ILE A 152 17.82 5.77 8.28
C ILE A 152 16.66 4.76 8.37
N ILE A 153 15.69 4.98 9.25
CA ILE A 153 14.51 4.12 9.37
C ILE A 153 13.69 4.13 8.06
N MET A 154 13.56 5.28 7.38
CA MET A 154 12.85 5.32 6.11
C MET A 154 13.58 4.53 5.01
N LEU A 155 14.91 4.55 4.99
CA LEU A 155 15.71 3.68 4.11
C LEU A 155 15.52 2.20 4.46
N ASP A 156 15.44 1.86 5.74
CA ASP A 156 15.09 0.50 6.20
C ASP A 156 13.69 0.09 5.70
N ILE A 157 12.69 0.99 5.77
CA ILE A 157 11.35 0.75 5.22
C ILE A 157 11.38 0.56 3.70
N LEU A 158 12.19 1.34 2.97
CA LEU A 158 12.38 1.15 1.53
C LEU A 158 13.05 -0.19 1.20
N ASN A 159 14.03 -0.62 2.01
CA ASN A 159 14.63 -1.96 1.88
C ASN A 159 13.55 -3.04 2.05
N LEU A 160 12.70 -2.93 3.08
CA LEU A 160 11.59 -3.87 3.30
C LEU A 160 10.67 -3.94 2.08
N TYR A 161 10.22 -2.80 1.56
CA TYR A 161 9.40 -2.79 0.35
C TYR A 161 10.13 -3.35 -0.88
N SER A 162 11.45 -3.28 -0.94
CA SER A 162 12.22 -3.93 -2.01
C SER A 162 12.34 -5.45 -1.79
N MET A 163 12.47 -5.91 -0.54
CA MET A 163 12.40 -7.33 -0.18
C MET A 163 11.02 -7.94 -0.48
N TYR A 164 9.95 -7.16 -0.32
CA TYR A 164 8.60 -7.53 -0.77
C TYR A 164 8.61 -7.84 -2.27
N ASP A 165 9.23 -6.96 -3.05
CA ASP A 165 9.30 -7.09 -4.50
C ASP A 165 10.16 -8.30 -4.93
N SER A 166 11.25 -8.57 -4.20
CA SER A 166 12.16 -9.70 -4.42
C SER A 166 11.71 -11.02 -3.75
N ARG A 167 10.63 -10.97 -2.95
CA ARG A 167 10.02 -12.07 -2.20
C ARG A 167 10.99 -12.85 -1.28
N ASP A 168 11.99 -12.15 -0.72
CA ASP A 168 12.92 -12.71 0.27
C ASP A 168 12.43 -12.42 1.69
N PHE A 169 11.69 -13.37 2.27
CA PHE A 169 11.09 -13.25 3.60
C PHE A 169 11.87 -14.03 4.68
N LYS A 170 13.15 -14.36 4.48
CA LYS A 170 13.88 -15.25 5.40
C LYS A 170 14.30 -14.60 6.73
N LEU A 171 14.15 -13.29 6.90
CA LEU A 171 14.69 -12.49 8.03
C LEU A 171 13.62 -11.67 8.77
N LEU A 172 12.46 -12.28 9.07
CA LEU A 172 11.27 -11.53 9.48
C LEU A 172 11.27 -10.98 10.91
N ASP A 173 11.47 -11.82 11.92
CA ASP A 173 11.17 -11.41 13.31
C ASP A 173 12.29 -10.52 13.91
N GLY A 174 13.58 -10.89 13.78
CA GLY A 174 14.68 -10.16 14.43
C GLY A 174 14.93 -8.75 13.87
N TYR A 175 14.70 -8.54 12.57
CA TYR A 175 14.87 -7.24 11.93
C TYR A 175 13.71 -6.29 12.27
N THR A 176 12.47 -6.79 12.27
CA THR A 176 11.28 -5.97 12.55
C THR A 176 11.20 -5.53 14.02
N GLU A 177 11.58 -6.40 14.97
CA GLU A 177 11.67 -6.04 16.40
C GLU A 177 12.69 -4.91 16.64
N THR A 178 13.87 -5.03 16.03
CA THR A 178 14.92 -4.01 16.11
C THR A 178 14.41 -2.67 15.56
N LEU A 179 13.77 -2.69 14.38
CA LEU A 179 13.26 -1.48 13.75
C LEU A 179 12.13 -0.83 14.57
N HIS A 180 11.26 -1.65 15.17
CA HIS A 180 10.20 -1.18 16.05
C HIS A 180 10.76 -0.47 17.30
N SER A 181 11.85 -0.97 17.88
CA SER A 181 12.51 -0.31 19.02
C SER A 181 13.08 1.06 18.65
N LYS A 182 13.72 1.18 17.47
CA LYS A 182 14.23 2.46 16.95
C LYS A 182 13.11 3.46 16.70
N ILE A 183 11.99 3.01 16.15
CA ILE A 183 10.82 3.87 15.90
C ILE A 183 10.26 4.44 17.20
N LYS A 184 10.13 3.63 18.27
CA LYS A 184 9.64 4.12 19.57
C LYS A 184 10.47 5.29 20.11
N ALA A 185 11.76 5.36 19.79
CA ALA A 185 12.66 6.41 20.23
C ALA A 185 12.58 7.72 19.42
N LEU A 186 11.85 7.76 18.30
CA LEU A 186 11.74 8.97 17.47
C LEU A 186 11.11 10.16 18.22
N PRO A 187 11.30 11.41 17.79
CA PRO A 187 10.72 12.56 18.47
C PRO A 187 9.27 12.86 18.04
N SER A 188 8.95 12.62 16.76
CA SER A 188 7.65 12.99 16.19
C SER A 188 6.64 11.85 16.30
N GLN A 189 5.57 12.03 17.08
CA GLN A 189 4.52 11.01 17.24
C GLN A 189 3.86 10.61 15.91
N PHE A 190 3.60 11.58 15.03
CA PHE A 190 3.06 11.31 13.70
C PHE A 190 3.97 10.39 12.88
N ILE A 191 5.28 10.67 12.85
CA ILE A 191 6.24 9.84 12.11
C ILE A 191 6.32 8.43 12.71
N LYS A 192 6.29 8.31 14.03
CA LYS A 192 6.24 6.99 14.69
C LYS A 192 5.05 6.17 14.26
N GLU A 193 3.87 6.77 14.29
CA GLU A 193 2.62 6.09 13.97
C GLU A 193 2.61 5.63 12.52
N VAL A 194 3.02 6.49 11.59
CA VAL A 194 3.09 6.14 10.16
C VAL A 194 4.12 5.02 9.94
N PHE A 195 5.37 5.20 10.38
CA PHE A 195 6.43 4.20 10.16
C PHE A 195 6.10 2.86 10.81
N CYS A 196 5.53 2.88 12.03
CA CYS A 196 5.10 1.65 12.69
C CYS A 196 4.04 0.92 11.87
N ASN A 197 3.07 1.63 11.29
CA ASN A 197 2.04 0.99 10.48
C ASN A 197 2.56 0.50 9.13
N CYS A 198 3.50 1.21 8.49
CA CYS A 198 4.14 0.73 7.27
C CYS A 198 4.86 -0.61 7.49
N ILE A 199 5.57 -0.76 8.61
CA ILE A 199 6.23 -2.03 8.96
C ILE A 199 5.21 -3.11 9.27
N LYS A 200 4.13 -2.79 9.99
CA LYS A 200 3.05 -3.74 10.25
C LYS A 200 2.43 -4.23 8.94
N GLU A 201 2.18 -3.33 7.98
CA GLU A 201 1.62 -3.66 6.67
C GLU A 201 2.55 -4.64 5.94
N TRP A 202 3.83 -4.32 5.85
CA TRP A 202 4.82 -5.20 5.23
C TRP A 202 4.89 -6.56 5.92
N PHE A 203 4.94 -6.57 7.24
CA PHE A 203 5.07 -7.78 8.03
C PHE A 203 3.82 -8.66 7.95
N ALA A 204 2.62 -8.06 7.87
CA ALA A 204 1.37 -8.79 7.69
C ALA A 204 1.37 -9.55 6.36
N TYR A 205 1.82 -8.92 5.28
CA TYR A 205 1.94 -9.59 4.00
C TYR A 205 2.99 -10.72 4.02
N ALA A 206 4.15 -10.48 4.62
CA ALA A 206 5.19 -11.50 4.70
C ALA A 206 4.74 -12.73 5.53
N LEU A 207 4.04 -12.50 6.65
CA LEU A 207 3.40 -13.56 7.44
C LEU A 207 2.37 -14.32 6.60
N LEU A 208 1.57 -13.61 5.80
CA LEU A 208 0.60 -14.24 4.90
C LEU A 208 1.33 -15.15 3.89
N MET A 209 2.38 -14.65 3.22
CA MET A 209 3.16 -15.42 2.24
C MET A 209 3.80 -16.68 2.83
N ASP A 210 4.16 -16.64 4.12
CA ASP A 210 4.71 -17.76 4.89
C ASP A 210 3.64 -18.65 5.55
N GLU A 211 2.36 -18.52 5.16
CA GLU A 211 1.23 -19.31 5.68
C GLU A 211 0.94 -19.10 7.18
N GLN A 212 1.47 -18.04 7.79
CA GLN A 212 1.16 -17.62 9.17
C GLN A 212 -0.11 -16.75 9.20
N ILE A 213 -1.21 -17.31 8.69
CA ILE A 213 -2.46 -16.62 8.36
C ILE A 213 -3.06 -15.87 9.57
N GLU A 214 -3.16 -16.50 10.74
CA GLU A 214 -3.78 -15.86 11.90
C GLU A 214 -2.96 -14.66 12.41
N ARG A 215 -1.62 -14.78 12.47
CA ARG A 215 -0.75 -13.65 12.82
C ARG A 215 -0.88 -12.51 11.81
N ALA A 216 -0.98 -12.83 10.51
CA ALA A 216 -1.21 -11.83 9.47
C ALA A 216 -2.54 -11.08 9.67
N ARG A 217 -3.62 -11.81 9.98
CA ARG A 217 -4.95 -11.24 10.25
C ARG A 217 -4.95 -10.35 11.50
N GLU A 218 -4.36 -10.80 12.59
CA GLU A 218 -4.21 -10.01 13.83
C GLU A 218 -3.53 -8.67 13.56
N LEU A 219 -2.45 -8.69 12.77
CA LEU A 219 -1.69 -7.50 12.42
C LEU A 219 -2.49 -6.56 11.51
N CYS A 220 -3.22 -7.11 10.53
CA CYS A 220 -4.15 -6.34 9.70
C CYS A 220 -5.24 -5.67 10.54
N HIS A 221 -5.84 -6.37 11.50
CA HIS A 221 -6.81 -5.77 12.42
C HIS A 221 -6.20 -4.67 13.29
N SER A 222 -4.96 -4.84 13.75
CA SER A 222 -4.22 -3.78 14.45
C SER A 222 -4.06 -2.51 13.61
N ILE A 223 -3.77 -2.67 12.31
CA ILE A 223 -3.70 -1.57 11.35
C ILE A 223 -5.05 -0.88 11.20
N LEU A 224 -6.14 -1.63 10.99
CA LEU A 224 -7.47 -1.07 10.80
C LEU A 224 -7.95 -0.25 12.01
N ASN A 225 -7.59 -0.72 13.21
CA ASN A 225 -7.90 -0.08 14.49
C ASN A 225 -7.03 1.15 14.81
N THR A 226 -6.01 1.46 13.99
CA THR A 226 -5.21 2.67 14.17
C THR A 226 -6.04 3.91 13.89
N LYS A 227 -5.96 4.91 14.76
CA LYS A 227 -6.62 6.21 14.56
C LYS A 227 -5.99 6.92 13.36
N ASP A 228 -6.82 7.40 12.44
CA ASP A 228 -6.38 8.19 11.29
C ASP A 228 -6.82 9.64 11.44
N GLU A 229 -6.21 10.34 12.40
CA GLU A 229 -6.58 11.72 12.75
C GLU A 229 -6.41 12.72 11.60
N TYR A 230 -5.61 12.38 10.59
CA TYR A 230 -5.22 13.26 9.50
C TYR A 230 -5.66 12.74 8.12
N GLY A 231 -6.44 11.65 8.09
CA GLY A 231 -6.99 11.06 6.86
C GLY A 231 -5.95 10.48 5.89
N CYS A 232 -4.71 10.25 6.32
CA CYS A 232 -3.62 9.84 5.44
C CYS A 232 -3.33 8.34 5.47
N LEU A 233 -3.94 7.57 6.37
CA LEU A 233 -3.69 6.12 6.50
C LEU A 233 -4.63 5.25 5.65
N ARG A 234 -5.54 5.84 4.86
CA ARG A 234 -6.54 5.11 4.07
C ARG A 234 -5.92 4.07 3.13
N LEU A 235 -4.87 4.42 2.39
CA LEU A 235 -4.19 3.47 1.50
C LEU A 235 -3.63 2.25 2.25
N LEU A 236 -3.05 2.51 3.41
CA LEU A 236 -2.46 1.47 4.27
C LEU A 236 -3.54 0.57 4.87
N LYS A 237 -4.67 1.14 5.30
CA LYS A 237 -5.83 0.39 5.77
C LYS A 237 -6.49 -0.42 4.66
N ALA A 238 -6.59 0.15 3.46
CA ALA A 238 -7.08 -0.58 2.29
C ALA A 238 -6.19 -1.78 1.99
N ALA A 239 -4.86 -1.65 2.06
CA ALA A 239 -3.94 -2.78 1.91
C ALA A 239 -4.21 -3.90 2.93
N ALA A 240 -4.40 -3.55 4.21
CA ALA A 240 -4.76 -4.53 5.24
C ALA A 240 -6.10 -5.23 4.97
N LEU A 241 -7.11 -4.52 4.44
CA LEU A 241 -8.37 -5.13 3.99
C LEU A 241 -8.16 -6.10 2.84
N GLY A 242 -7.28 -5.77 1.89
CA GLY A 242 -6.85 -6.67 0.82
C GLY A 242 -6.29 -7.97 1.38
N TYR A 243 -5.28 -7.89 2.24
CA TYR A 243 -4.65 -9.06 2.85
C TYR A 243 -5.64 -9.91 3.67
N LEU A 244 -6.58 -9.28 4.38
CA LEU A 244 -7.66 -9.99 5.06
C LEU A 244 -8.54 -10.73 4.04
N GLY A 245 -8.97 -10.05 2.97
CA GLY A 245 -9.72 -10.65 1.86
C GLY A 245 -9.03 -11.88 1.29
N GLU A 246 -7.73 -11.79 1.00
CA GLU A 246 -6.94 -12.93 0.51
C GLU A 246 -6.84 -14.04 1.56
N SER A 247 -6.56 -13.69 2.82
CA SER A 247 -6.40 -14.67 3.90
C SER A 247 -7.67 -15.48 4.17
N TYR A 248 -8.85 -14.94 3.81
CA TYR A 248 -10.14 -15.59 3.95
C TYR A 248 -10.63 -16.21 2.64
N ALA A 249 -9.78 -16.43 1.63
CA ALA A 249 -10.19 -16.92 0.31
C ALA A 249 -11.06 -18.20 0.32
N GLU A 250 -10.92 -19.07 1.33
CA GLU A 250 -11.78 -20.25 1.50
C GLU A 250 -13.19 -19.94 2.04
N ASN A 251 -13.39 -18.78 2.68
CA ASN A 251 -14.68 -18.30 3.15
C ASN A 251 -15.18 -17.17 2.24
N TYR A 252 -16.03 -17.54 1.29
CA TYR A 252 -16.61 -16.64 0.28
C TYR A 252 -17.12 -15.31 0.87
N GLU A 253 -18.04 -15.39 1.84
CA GLU A 253 -18.69 -14.21 2.42
C GLU A 253 -17.68 -13.30 3.11
N GLN A 254 -16.78 -13.88 3.90
CA GLN A 254 -15.82 -13.12 4.67
C GLN A 254 -14.76 -12.46 3.78
N SER A 255 -14.26 -13.19 2.78
CA SER A 255 -13.33 -12.66 1.79
C SER A 255 -13.93 -11.48 1.03
N LEU A 256 -15.14 -11.65 0.49
CA LEU A 256 -15.85 -10.59 -0.23
C LEU A 256 -16.16 -9.39 0.65
N TRP A 257 -16.52 -9.60 1.92
CA TRP A 257 -16.77 -8.50 2.84
C TRP A 257 -15.54 -7.59 2.98
N TYR A 258 -14.36 -8.18 3.22
CA TYR A 258 -13.11 -7.40 3.33
C TYR A 258 -12.72 -6.73 2.01
N LEU A 259 -12.81 -7.44 0.88
CA LEU A 259 -12.47 -6.88 -0.43
C LEU A 259 -13.39 -5.70 -0.79
N ASN A 260 -14.70 -5.84 -0.56
CA ASN A 260 -15.67 -4.77 -0.81
C ASN A 260 -15.43 -3.57 0.10
N LYS A 261 -15.14 -3.78 1.39
CA LYS A 261 -14.75 -2.69 2.30
C LYS A 261 -13.47 -1.99 1.82
N GLY A 262 -12.51 -2.75 1.30
CA GLY A 262 -11.29 -2.20 0.70
C GLY A 262 -11.57 -1.35 -0.53
N ILE A 263 -12.45 -1.82 -1.42
CA ILE A 263 -12.88 -1.10 -2.63
C ILE A 263 -13.59 0.21 -2.26
N GLU A 264 -14.55 0.17 -1.32
CA GLU A 264 -15.25 1.36 -0.80
C GLU A 264 -14.24 2.41 -0.30
N MET A 265 -13.25 2.00 0.49
CA MET A 265 -12.21 2.91 1.00
C MET A 265 -11.32 3.49 -0.11
N LEU A 266 -11.03 2.72 -1.15
CA LEU A 266 -10.24 3.18 -2.29
C LEU A 266 -11.01 4.13 -3.19
N ASP A 267 -12.34 4.04 -3.24
CA ASP A 267 -13.21 4.97 -3.98
C ASP A 267 -13.19 6.38 -3.40
N GLU A 268 -12.90 6.53 -2.12
CA GLU A 268 -12.69 7.82 -1.47
C GLU A 268 -11.31 8.42 -1.77
N CYS A 269 -10.43 7.70 -2.47
CA CYS A 269 -9.06 8.13 -2.76
C CYS A 269 -8.92 8.56 -4.23
N GLN A 270 -8.40 9.76 -4.46
CA GLN A 270 -8.29 10.35 -5.80
C GLN A 270 -6.93 10.11 -6.49
N ASN A 271 -6.02 9.35 -5.87
CA ASN A 271 -4.68 9.12 -6.41
C ASN A 271 -4.58 7.85 -7.27
N GLU A 272 -3.65 7.86 -8.21
CA GLU A 272 -3.41 6.76 -9.16
C GLU A 272 -3.08 5.42 -8.46
N LYS A 273 -2.37 5.47 -7.34
CA LYS A 273 -2.02 4.29 -6.55
C LYS A 273 -3.28 3.59 -6.01
N ALA A 274 -4.26 4.36 -5.54
CA ALA A 274 -5.55 3.84 -5.10
C ALA A 274 -6.31 3.18 -6.25
N GLN A 275 -6.33 3.80 -7.43
CA GLN A 275 -7.03 3.28 -8.60
C GLN A 275 -6.42 1.96 -9.10
N ASN A 276 -5.10 1.85 -9.09
CA ASN A 276 -4.41 0.60 -9.42
C ASN A 276 -4.72 -0.49 -8.38
N ARG A 277 -4.65 -0.18 -7.08
CA ARG A 277 -5.00 -1.11 -6.01
C ARG A 277 -6.47 -1.55 -6.07
N LYS A 278 -7.37 -0.65 -6.47
CA LYS A 278 -8.80 -0.98 -6.68
C LYS A 278 -8.95 -2.04 -7.77
N LYS A 279 -8.24 -1.90 -8.91
CA LYS A 279 -8.26 -2.93 -9.96
C LYS A 279 -7.75 -4.28 -9.45
N GLU A 280 -6.69 -4.28 -8.64
CA GLU A 280 -6.18 -5.51 -7.99
C GLU A 280 -7.26 -6.16 -7.12
N PHE A 281 -8.00 -5.37 -6.33
CA PHE A 281 -9.07 -5.90 -5.47
C PHE A 281 -10.28 -6.39 -6.25
N LEU A 282 -10.67 -5.70 -7.33
CA LEU A 282 -11.75 -6.16 -8.21
C LEU A 282 -11.38 -7.47 -8.93
N ASN A 283 -10.11 -7.60 -9.34
CA ASN A 283 -9.61 -8.83 -9.93
C ASN A 283 -9.62 -9.98 -8.90
N MET A 284 -9.11 -9.75 -7.68
CA MET A 284 -9.15 -10.72 -6.58
C MET A 284 -10.59 -11.09 -6.21
N ARG A 285 -11.50 -10.12 -6.17
CA ARG A 285 -12.93 -10.36 -5.93
C ARG A 285 -13.52 -11.31 -6.98
N SER A 286 -13.18 -11.09 -8.25
CA SER A 286 -13.59 -11.97 -9.34
C SER A 286 -12.96 -13.36 -9.23
N TYR A 287 -11.69 -13.44 -8.83
CA TYR A 287 -11.01 -14.70 -8.52
C TYR A 287 -11.76 -15.50 -7.44
N ILE A 288 -12.11 -14.87 -6.32
CA ILE A 288 -12.85 -15.52 -5.22
C ILE A 288 -14.21 -16.05 -5.72
N ARG A 289 -14.93 -15.26 -6.52
CA ARG A 289 -16.20 -15.66 -7.13
C ARG A 289 -16.05 -16.88 -8.05
N MET A 290 -14.99 -16.92 -8.84
CA MET A 290 -14.70 -18.05 -9.74
C MET A 290 -14.32 -19.32 -8.99
N ILE A 291 -13.43 -19.27 -7.98
CA ILE A 291 -13.04 -20.49 -7.24
C ILE A 291 -14.17 -21.07 -6.39
N HIS A 292 -15.15 -20.25 -6.03
CA HIS A 292 -16.37 -20.67 -5.33
C HIS A 292 -17.54 -20.98 -6.27
N GLN A 293 -17.41 -20.66 -7.57
CA GLN A 293 -18.47 -20.76 -8.59
C GLN A 293 -19.78 -20.08 -8.16
N LYS A 294 -19.66 -18.88 -7.57
CA LYS A 294 -20.79 -18.08 -7.10
C LYS A 294 -20.77 -16.71 -7.75
N ASP A 295 -21.96 -16.20 -8.06
CA ASP A 295 -22.19 -14.87 -8.64
C ASP A 295 -21.20 -14.61 -9.78
N MET A 296 -21.35 -15.18 -10.98
CA MET A 296 -20.34 -15.04 -12.05
C MET A 296 -20.74 -14.09 -13.20
N ASP A 297 -21.87 -13.40 -13.06
CA ASP A 297 -22.48 -12.65 -14.17
C ASP A 297 -21.75 -11.33 -14.51
N ASP A 298 -21.12 -10.67 -13.54
CA ASP A 298 -20.49 -9.35 -13.69
C ASP A 298 -19.01 -9.34 -13.21
N LEU A 299 -18.28 -10.42 -13.52
CA LEU A 299 -16.85 -10.53 -13.18
C LEU A 299 -16.03 -9.38 -13.80
N GLN A 300 -15.18 -8.77 -12.97
CA GLN A 300 -14.25 -7.71 -13.36
C GLN A 300 -12.84 -8.26 -13.36
N ILE A 301 -12.40 -8.71 -14.54
CA ILE A 301 -11.13 -9.40 -14.76
C ILE A 301 -10.17 -8.45 -15.48
N PHE A 302 -8.95 -8.37 -14.96
CA PHE A 302 -7.91 -7.47 -15.47
C PHE A 302 -6.58 -8.17 -15.77
N ASP A 303 -6.40 -9.43 -15.34
CA ASP A 303 -5.23 -10.26 -15.66
C ASP A 303 -5.62 -11.49 -16.47
N VAL A 304 -4.74 -11.88 -17.40
CA VAL A 304 -4.95 -13.02 -18.31
C VAL A 304 -5.04 -14.36 -17.56
N GLY A 305 -4.46 -14.45 -16.37
CA GLY A 305 -4.59 -15.60 -15.48
C GLY A 305 -6.02 -15.79 -15.03
N GLU A 306 -6.66 -14.74 -14.48
CA GLU A 306 -8.08 -14.80 -14.11
C GLU A 306 -9.01 -15.00 -15.31
N GLU A 307 -8.65 -14.48 -16.50
CA GLU A 307 -9.38 -14.80 -17.73
C GLU A 307 -9.30 -16.29 -18.06
N ALA A 308 -8.12 -16.90 -17.90
CA ALA A 308 -7.94 -18.34 -18.10
C ALA A 308 -8.72 -19.15 -17.05
N LEU A 309 -8.70 -18.71 -15.80
CA LEU A 309 -9.47 -19.33 -14.73
C LEU A 309 -10.97 -19.31 -15.04
N LYS A 310 -11.51 -18.21 -15.57
CA LYS A 310 -12.90 -18.12 -16.02
C LYS A 310 -13.22 -19.24 -17.02
N TYR A 311 -12.41 -19.40 -18.06
CA TYR A 311 -12.60 -20.45 -19.06
C TYR A 311 -12.50 -21.85 -18.46
N ILE A 312 -11.60 -22.08 -17.49
CA ILE A 312 -11.47 -23.36 -16.80
C ILE A 312 -12.75 -23.68 -16.02
N VAL A 313 -13.28 -22.74 -15.23
CA VAL A 313 -14.48 -22.98 -14.40
C VAL A 313 -15.75 -23.08 -15.23
N THR A 314 -15.81 -22.50 -16.43
CA THR A 314 -16.93 -22.67 -17.37
C THR A 314 -16.77 -23.88 -18.29
N GLY A 315 -15.70 -24.67 -18.15
CA GLY A 315 -15.46 -25.88 -18.93
C GLY A 315 -14.87 -25.66 -20.32
N GLU A 316 -14.49 -24.42 -20.69
CA GLU A 316 -13.89 -24.07 -21.97
C GLU A 316 -12.35 -24.18 -21.93
N LYS A 317 -11.84 -25.34 -21.48
CA LYS A 317 -10.41 -25.55 -21.15
C LYS A 317 -9.47 -25.25 -22.32
N GLU A 318 -9.87 -25.55 -23.56
CA GLU A 318 -9.06 -25.30 -24.76
C GLU A 318 -8.79 -23.80 -24.96
N LYS A 319 -9.76 -22.94 -24.64
CA LYS A 319 -9.58 -21.48 -24.69
C LYS A 319 -8.57 -21.01 -23.64
N ALA A 320 -8.66 -21.54 -22.42
CA ALA A 320 -7.71 -21.26 -21.35
C ALA A 320 -6.27 -21.62 -21.77
N VAL A 321 -6.07 -22.80 -22.35
CA VAL A 321 -4.77 -23.25 -22.86
C VAL A 321 -4.26 -22.32 -23.96
N ALA A 322 -5.13 -21.94 -24.91
CA ALA A 322 -4.76 -21.07 -26.02
C ALA A 322 -4.25 -19.70 -25.55
N ILE A 323 -4.96 -19.05 -24.61
CA ILE A 323 -4.57 -17.73 -24.12
C ILE A 323 -3.31 -17.80 -23.25
N LEU A 324 -3.15 -18.83 -22.42
CA LEU A 324 -1.96 -19.00 -21.56
C LEU A 324 -0.72 -19.28 -22.41
N LYS A 325 -0.80 -20.18 -23.40
CA LYS A 325 0.34 -20.44 -24.31
C LYS A 325 0.67 -19.23 -25.18
N LYS A 326 -0.33 -18.43 -25.59
CA LYS A 326 -0.07 -17.17 -26.28
C LYS A 326 0.70 -16.20 -25.38
N HIS A 327 0.26 -16.03 -24.14
CA HIS A 327 0.93 -15.18 -23.17
C HIS A 327 2.36 -15.62 -22.88
N GLU A 328 2.59 -16.93 -22.72
CA GLU A 328 3.92 -17.51 -22.54
C GLU A 328 4.86 -17.18 -23.70
N ARG A 329 4.39 -17.31 -24.95
CA ARG A 329 5.19 -16.93 -26.13
C ARG A 329 5.53 -15.44 -26.16
N GLU A 330 4.61 -14.57 -25.73
CA GLU A 330 4.80 -13.12 -25.73
C GLU A 330 5.70 -12.62 -24.59
N LYS A 331 5.67 -13.29 -23.42
CA LYS A 331 6.41 -12.87 -22.21
C LYS A 331 7.64 -13.72 -21.91
N GLY A 332 7.82 -14.83 -22.62
CA GLY A 332 8.91 -15.80 -22.45
C GLY A 332 8.69 -16.79 -21.30
N SER A 333 7.77 -16.53 -20.37
CA SER A 333 7.44 -17.44 -19.26
C SER A 333 6.06 -17.16 -18.68
N LEU A 334 5.54 -18.13 -17.91
CA LEU A 334 4.33 -17.98 -17.10
C LEU A 334 4.71 -17.77 -15.62
N SER A 335 3.96 -16.90 -14.94
CA SER A 335 3.99 -16.84 -13.48
C SER A 335 3.52 -18.17 -12.87
N PRO A 336 3.88 -18.50 -11.61
CA PRO A 336 3.48 -19.77 -10.99
C PRO A 336 1.97 -19.99 -10.96
N MET A 337 1.17 -18.93 -10.75
CA MET A 337 -0.30 -19.02 -10.78
C MET A 337 -0.84 -19.35 -12.18
N LYS A 338 -0.33 -18.67 -13.21
CA LYS A 338 -0.68 -18.98 -14.62
C LYS A 338 -0.26 -20.39 -15.02
N LEU A 339 0.85 -20.90 -14.48
CA LEU A 339 1.28 -22.29 -14.66
C LEU A 339 0.31 -23.27 -13.97
N CYS A 340 -0.16 -22.93 -12.77
CA CYS A 340 -1.23 -23.68 -12.08
C CYS A 340 -2.49 -23.76 -12.95
N TYR A 341 -2.95 -22.65 -13.51
CA TYR A 341 -4.11 -22.63 -14.41
C TYR A 341 -3.89 -23.45 -15.68
N LEU A 342 -2.69 -23.40 -16.27
CA LEU A 342 -2.35 -24.24 -17.42
C LEU A 342 -2.40 -25.73 -17.07
N GLY A 343 -1.83 -26.11 -15.93
CA GLY A 343 -1.87 -27.49 -15.42
C GLY A 343 -3.30 -27.95 -15.15
N ALA A 344 -4.14 -27.10 -14.56
CA ALA A 344 -5.55 -27.40 -14.31
C ALA A 344 -6.36 -27.58 -15.62
N ALA A 345 -6.10 -26.75 -16.63
CA ALA A 345 -6.75 -26.85 -17.93
C ALA A 345 -6.32 -28.10 -18.72
N LEU A 346 -5.05 -28.49 -18.61
CA LEU A 346 -4.51 -29.68 -19.28
C LEU A 346 -4.69 -30.98 -18.49
N GLU A 347 -5.14 -30.88 -17.23
CA GLU A 347 -5.09 -31.99 -16.27
C GLU A 347 -3.66 -32.57 -16.13
N ASP A 348 -2.67 -31.67 -16.19
CA ASP A 348 -1.24 -31.98 -16.17
C ASP A 348 -0.68 -31.79 -14.75
N ARG A 349 -0.28 -32.92 -14.15
CA ARG A 349 0.24 -32.97 -12.79
C ARG A 349 1.62 -32.36 -12.65
N GLU A 350 2.48 -32.56 -13.64
CA GLU A 350 3.86 -32.05 -13.61
C GLU A 350 3.86 -30.52 -13.62
N LEU A 351 2.93 -29.91 -14.37
CA LEU A 351 2.76 -28.45 -14.36
C LEU A 351 2.26 -27.92 -13.00
N LEU A 352 1.38 -28.66 -12.32
CA LEU A 352 0.93 -28.30 -10.97
C LEU A 352 2.04 -28.43 -9.94
N GLU A 353 2.83 -29.52 -9.99
CA GLU A 353 3.99 -29.72 -9.12
C GLU A 353 5.04 -28.63 -9.34
N LYS A 354 5.36 -28.31 -10.59
CA LYS A 354 6.25 -27.20 -10.95
C LYS A 354 5.72 -25.86 -10.48
N SER A 355 4.41 -25.62 -10.53
CA SER A 355 3.80 -24.41 -9.97
C SER A 355 4.04 -24.29 -8.47
N ILE A 356 3.87 -25.39 -7.72
CA ILE A 356 4.12 -25.45 -6.27
C ILE A 356 5.59 -25.14 -5.96
N GLU A 357 6.52 -25.80 -6.65
CA GLU A 357 7.97 -25.57 -6.49
C GLU A 357 8.35 -24.12 -6.77
N LEU A 358 7.78 -23.51 -7.81
CA LEU A 358 8.03 -22.11 -8.14
C LEU A 358 7.48 -21.16 -7.08
N PHE A 359 6.30 -21.42 -6.52
CA PHE A 359 5.79 -20.63 -5.39
C PHE A 359 6.69 -20.73 -4.16
N HIS A 360 7.18 -21.93 -3.83
CA HIS A 360 8.06 -22.15 -2.67
C HIS A 360 9.43 -21.48 -2.86
N SER A 361 10.04 -21.64 -4.03
CA SER A 361 11.32 -20.99 -4.35
C SER A 361 11.22 -19.46 -4.37
N GLN A 362 10.04 -18.93 -4.69
CA GLN A 362 9.73 -17.49 -4.62
C GLN A 362 9.24 -17.04 -3.24
N GLY A 363 9.28 -17.86 -2.20
CA GLY A 363 8.84 -17.44 -0.85
C GLY A 363 7.33 -17.17 -0.70
N CYS A 364 6.50 -17.58 -1.67
CA CYS A 364 5.05 -17.36 -1.70
C CYS A 364 4.28 -18.65 -1.41
N LYS A 365 4.57 -19.30 -0.28
CA LYS A 365 4.00 -20.62 0.08
C LYS A 365 2.47 -20.58 0.11
N PHE A 366 1.89 -19.50 0.60
CA PHE A 366 0.43 -19.31 0.66
C PHE A 366 -0.27 -19.54 -0.66
N TYR A 367 0.24 -18.97 -1.76
CA TYR A 367 -0.40 -19.14 -3.07
C TYR A 367 -0.23 -20.55 -3.66
N SER A 368 0.69 -21.36 -3.14
CA SER A 368 0.78 -22.78 -3.52
C SER A 368 -0.39 -23.63 -3.00
N TYR A 369 -1.24 -23.07 -2.12
CA TYR A 369 -2.48 -23.72 -1.69
C TYR A 369 -3.34 -24.19 -2.87
N LEU A 370 -3.57 -23.33 -3.86
CA LEU A 370 -4.46 -23.66 -4.98
C LEU A 370 -3.96 -24.85 -5.82
N PRO A 371 -2.72 -24.87 -6.35
CA PRO A 371 -2.24 -26.03 -7.10
C PRO A 371 -2.18 -27.30 -6.24
N ARG A 372 -1.88 -27.21 -4.94
CA ARG A 372 -1.96 -28.37 -4.02
C ARG A 372 -3.38 -28.92 -3.90
N LYS A 373 -4.37 -28.04 -3.77
CA LYS A 373 -5.80 -28.41 -3.71
C LYS A 373 -6.23 -29.13 -4.98
N ILE A 374 -5.93 -28.56 -6.15
CA ILE A 374 -6.26 -29.14 -7.46
C ILE A 374 -5.60 -30.52 -7.61
N LEU A 375 -4.30 -30.64 -7.29
CA LEU A 375 -3.58 -31.90 -7.37
C LEU A 375 -4.19 -32.98 -6.44
N ALA A 376 -4.63 -32.60 -5.24
CA ALA A 376 -5.31 -33.49 -4.31
C ALA A 376 -6.68 -33.96 -4.84
N GLU A 377 -7.44 -33.09 -5.49
CA GLU A 377 -8.72 -33.43 -6.14
C GLU A 377 -8.51 -34.39 -7.33
N MET A 378 -7.49 -34.15 -8.15
CA MET A 378 -7.11 -35.05 -9.25
C MET A 378 -6.72 -36.45 -8.74
N ASN A 379 -5.97 -36.52 -7.64
CA ASN A 379 -5.58 -37.80 -7.02
C ASN A 379 -6.80 -38.62 -6.58
N LYS A 380 -7.81 -37.96 -5.99
CA LYS A 380 -9.07 -38.62 -5.57
C LYS A 380 -9.88 -39.14 -6.76
N ASN A 381 -9.95 -38.37 -7.84
CA ASN A 381 -10.67 -38.77 -9.05
C ASN A 381 -9.95 -39.90 -9.82
N GLY A 382 -8.62 -39.91 -9.79
CA GLY A 382 -7.80 -40.99 -10.36
C GLY A 382 -7.92 -42.32 -9.62
N THR A 383 -8.06 -42.29 -8.29
CA THR A 383 -8.26 -43.51 -7.47
C THR A 383 -9.65 -44.09 -7.60
N MET A 384 -10.70 -43.27 -7.77
CA MET A 384 -12.07 -43.76 -8.03
C MET A 384 -12.21 -44.47 -9.38
N LYS A 385 -11.51 -44.03 -10.44
CA LYS A 385 -11.55 -44.69 -11.77
C LYS A 385 -10.89 -46.07 -11.81
N VAL A 386 -10.06 -46.43 -10.83
CA VAL A 386 -9.41 -47.76 -10.75
C VAL A 386 -10.25 -48.75 -9.92
N GLY A 387 -11.28 -48.28 -9.20
CA GLY A 387 -12.11 -49.09 -8.30
C GLY A 387 -13.31 -49.79 -8.95
N ASP A 388 -13.75 -49.37 -10.15
CA ASP A 388 -14.99 -49.83 -10.79
C ASP A 388 -14.78 -50.75 -12.01
N ALA A 389 -13.62 -51.40 -12.11
CA ALA A 389 -13.42 -52.52 -13.02
C ALA A 389 -13.48 -53.84 -12.20
N LYS A 390 -14.70 -54.36 -12.00
CA LYS A 390 -14.93 -55.77 -11.67
C LYS A 390 -15.80 -56.42 -12.72
#